data_AF-A0A072TRV3-F1
#
_entry.id   AF-A0A072TRV3-F1
#
_cell.length_a   1.000
_cell.length_b   1.000
_cell.length_c   1.000
_cell.angle_alpha   90.00
_cell.angle_beta   90.00
_cell.angle_gamma   90.00
#
_symmetry.space_group_name_H-M   'P 1'
#
loop_
_entity.id
_entity.type
_entity.pdbx_description
1 polymer ?
#
loop_
_entity_poly.entity_id
_entity_poly.type
_entity_poly.pdbx_seq_one_letter_code
_entity_poly.pdbx_strand_id
1 'polypeptide(L)' 'MDESLKFVYTMILFLSLFFVAMNVKSLDCHSDHECYNQLSCIIEEICLDGSCHCPPIL' A
#
# COMPACT_ATOMS: atom_id res chain seq x y z
N MET A 1 -2.34 -38.34 1.62
CA MET A 1 -2.69 -37.09 2.32
C MET A 1 -4.20 -36.95 2.25
N ASP A 2 -4.85 -36.94 3.40
CA ASP A 2 -6.31 -36.90 3.49
C ASP A 2 -6.88 -35.68 2.76
N GLU A 3 -8.06 -35.82 2.16
CA GLU A 3 -8.71 -34.75 1.40
C GLU A 3 -8.97 -33.51 2.27
N SER A 4 -9.29 -33.74 3.55
CA SER A 4 -9.42 -32.68 4.57
C SER A 4 -8.12 -31.89 4.74
N LEU A 5 -6.97 -32.57 4.77
CA LEU A 5 -5.66 -31.93 4.91
C LEU A 5 -5.31 -31.07 3.67
N LYS A 6 -5.66 -31.55 2.46
CA LYS A 6 -5.49 -30.79 1.21
C LYS A 6 -6.30 -29.50 1.22
N PHE A 7 -7.54 -29.56 1.68
CA PHE A 7 -8.42 -28.40 1.76
C PHE A 7 -7.86 -27.35 2.73
N VAL A 8 -7.50 -27.76 3.94
CA VAL A 8 -6.92 -26.86 4.96
C VAL A 8 -5.64 -26.23 4.44
N TYR A 9 -4.75 -27.01 3.81
CA TYR A 9 -3.50 -26.49 3.26
C TYR A 9 -3.73 -25.45 2.15
N THR A 10 -4.69 -25.71 1.27
CA THR A 10 -5.06 -24.77 0.19
C THR A 10 -5.65 -23.48 0.77
N MET A 11 -6.50 -23.57 1.79
CA MET A 11 -7.04 -22.41 2.50
C MET A 11 -5.94 -21.58 3.15
N ILE A 12 -4.99 -22.20 3.84
CA ILE A 12 -3.87 -21.50 4.48
C ILE A 12 -3.02 -20.79 3.43
N LEU A 13 -2.69 -21.46 2.32
CA LEU A 13 -1.93 -20.84 1.22
C LEU A 13 -2.67 -19.64 0.63
N PHE A 14 -3.97 -19.78 0.36
CA PHE A 14 -4.79 -18.71 -0.19
C PHE A 14 -4.83 -17.50 0.76
N LEU A 15 -5.10 -17.72 2.05
CA LEU A 15 -5.11 -16.66 3.05
C LEU A 15 -3.73 -16.00 3.19
N SER A 16 -2.66 -16.78 3.20
CA SER A 16 -1.29 -16.25 3.30
C SER A 16 -0.98 -15.32 2.13
N LEU A 17 -1.28 -15.75 0.89
CA LEU A 17 -1.08 -14.94 -0.31
C LEU A 17 -1.97 -13.69 -0.29
N PHE A 18 -3.22 -13.83 0.15
CA PHE A 18 -4.15 -12.71 0.29
C PHE A 18 -3.61 -11.66 1.29
N PHE A 19 -3.15 -12.09 2.46
CA PHE A 19 -2.56 -11.16 3.43
C PHE A 19 -1.31 -10.47 2.89
N VAL A 20 -0.42 -11.17 2.19
CA VAL A 20 0.75 -10.55 1.57
C VAL A 20 0.33 -9.49 0.54
N ALA A 21 -0.65 -9.79 -0.31
CA ALA A 21 -1.14 -8.85 -1.31
C ALA A 21 -1.84 -7.62 -0.69
N MET A 22 -2.55 -7.81 0.43
CA MET A 22 -3.23 -6.71 1.13
C MET A 22 -2.30 -5.88 2.02
N ASN A 23 -1.14 -6.43 2.43
CA ASN A 23 -0.15 -5.72 3.24
C ASN A 23 0.85 -4.90 2.41
N VAL A 24 0.76 -4.94 1.08
CA VAL A 24 1.41 -3.93 0.26
C VAL A 24 0.67 -2.63 0.57
N LYS A 25 1.33 -1.68 1.24
CA LYS A 25 0.76 -0.34 1.44
C LYS A 25 0.26 0.13 0.07
N SER A 26 -1.03 0.42 -0.02
CA SER A 26 -1.58 1.20 -1.13
C SER A 26 -0.71 2.44 -1.22
N LEU A 27 0.05 2.58 -2.31
CA LEU A 27 0.72 3.85 -2.56
C LEU A 27 -0.39 4.86 -2.85
N ASP A 28 -0.51 5.87 -2.01
CA ASP A 28 -1.39 7.01 -2.22
C ASP A 28 -0.90 7.86 -3.40
N CYS A 29 0.40 7.77 -3.72
CA CYS A 29 1.01 8.44 -4.86
C CYS A 29 2.13 7.59 -5.49
N HIS A 30 2.30 7.70 -6.81
CA HIS A 30 3.45 7.19 -7.57
C HIS A 30 4.37 8.30 -8.09
N SER A 31 3.87 9.53 -8.12
CA SER A 31 4.57 10.71 -8.60
C SER A 31 4.07 11.94 -7.85
N ASP A 32 4.91 12.96 -7.74
CA ASP A 32 4.54 14.27 -7.20
C ASP A 32 3.29 14.85 -7.88
N HIS A 33 3.07 14.52 -9.17
CA HIS A 33 1.88 14.90 -9.93
C HIS A 33 0.55 14.37 -9.35
N GLU A 34 0.57 13.30 -8.59
CA GLU A 34 -0.62 12.71 -7.97
C GLU A 34 -1.00 13.39 -6.65
N CYS A 35 -0.10 14.20 -6.09
CA CYS A 35 -0.30 14.91 -4.82
C CYS A 35 -0.91 16.33 -4.97
N TYR A 36 -1.16 16.81 -6.20
CA TYR A 36 -1.61 18.19 -6.45
C TYR A 36 -3.00 18.56 -5.89
N ASN A 37 -3.77 17.61 -5.37
CA ASN A 37 -5.16 17.82 -4.95
C ASN A 37 -5.37 17.95 -3.42
N GLN A 38 -4.33 17.82 -2.60
CA GLN A 38 -4.44 18.09 -1.18
C GLN A 38 -4.01 19.54 -0.92
N LEU A 39 -4.98 20.39 -0.59
CA LEU A 39 -4.82 21.81 -0.21
C LEU A 39 -4.07 21.99 1.14
N SER A 40 -3.11 21.12 1.46
CA SER A 40 -2.54 20.98 2.79
C SER A 40 -1.20 21.70 2.98
N CYS A 41 -0.40 21.85 1.91
CA CYS A 41 0.93 22.46 1.98
C CYS A 41 1.00 23.86 1.33
N ILE A 42 1.90 24.71 1.85
CA ILE A 42 2.11 26.09 1.39
C ILE A 42 2.92 26.15 0.07
N ILE A 43 3.76 25.15 -0.20
CA ILE A 43 4.70 25.15 -1.33
C ILE A 43 4.27 24.13 -2.38
N GLU A 44 4.54 22.84 -2.16
CA GLU A 44 4.21 21.75 -3.08
C GLU A 44 4.29 20.43 -2.29
N GLU A 45 3.39 19.49 -2.56
CA GLU A 45 3.47 18.13 -2.00
C GLU A 45 4.38 17.26 -2.86
N ILE A 46 5.21 16.46 -2.19
CA ILE A 46 6.11 15.50 -2.85
C ILE A 46 5.71 14.08 -2.47
N CYS A 47 5.86 13.16 -3.41
CA CYS A 47 5.57 11.76 -3.20
C CYS A 47 6.79 11.04 -2.61
N LEU A 48 6.69 10.63 -1.35
CA LEU A 48 7.75 9.94 -0.60
C LEU A 48 7.21 8.63 -0.04
N ASP A 49 7.86 7.52 -0.39
CA ASP A 49 7.47 6.15 0.02
C ASP A 49 5.99 5.80 -0.26
N GLY A 50 5.43 6.39 -1.32
CA GLY A 50 4.05 6.19 -1.71
C GLY A 50 3.03 6.95 -0.88
N SER A 51 3.45 7.99 -0.16
CA SER A 51 2.54 8.93 0.50
C SER A 51 2.93 10.36 0.16
N CYS A 52 1.94 11.25 0.09
CA CYS A 52 2.18 12.67 -0.14
C CYS A 52 2.66 13.34 1.14
N HIS A 53 3.79 14.03 1.07
CA HIS A 53 4.42 14.71 2.20
C HIS A 53 4.61 16.20 1.92
N CYS A 54 4.34 17.05 2.91
CA CYS A 54 4.77 18.45 2.90
C CYS A 54 6.27 18.54 3.24
N PRO A 55 7.12 19.17 2.42
CA PRO A 55 8.48 19.48 2.82
C PRO A 55 8.49 20.50 3.98
N PRO A 56 9.40 20.37 4.96
CA PRO A 56 9.54 21.36 6.03
C PRO A 56 10.08 22.67 5.48
N ILE A 57 9.49 23.79 5.90
CA ILE A 57 9.92 25.14 5.55
C ILE A 57 11.22 25.43 6.32
N LEU A 58 12.33 25.64 5.62
CA LEU A 58 13.63 26.01 6.19
C LEU A 58 13.80 27.53 6.20
#